data_AF-A0A368GZZ4-F1
#
_entry.id   AF-A0A368GZZ4-F1
#
_cell.length_a   1.000
_cell.length_b   1.000
_cell.length_c   1.000
_cell.angle_alpha   90.00
_cell.angle_beta   90.00
_cell.angle_gamma   90.00
#
_symmetry.space_group_name_H-M   'P 1'
#
loop_
_entity.id
_entity.type
_entity.pdbx_description
1 polymer ?
#
loop_
_entity_poly.entity_id
_entity_poly.type
_entity_poly.pdbx_seq_one_letter_code
_entity_poly.pdbx_strand_id
1 'polypeptide(L)'
;MVHYKLTYFDARGAAEIIRQIFVLAGQEYEDVRLSRDDWPKHKDGFAGKCPFEEALVDSIADQYKDFINEVRPCLMVLMGFAEGDLDKLTKELLLPGREKFFGFMTKFLKDSKSGYLVGDSLTFADLYLAETSAEFAKKFPTIYDGFPEVEAHAEKVRSNPALKKWIEIRPETKF
;
A
#
# COMPACT_ATOMS: atom_id res chain seq x y z
N MET A 1 1.20 3.33 30.86
CA MET A 1 -0.12 2.79 30.47
C MET A 1 -0.34 3.18 29.02
N VAL A 2 -0.80 2.26 28.15
CA VAL A 2 -1.05 2.57 26.74
C VAL A 2 -2.35 3.37 26.64
N HIS A 3 -2.34 4.47 25.90
CA HIS A 3 -3.55 5.26 25.66
C HIS A 3 -4.15 4.84 24.32
N TYR A 4 -5.41 4.40 24.33
CA TYR A 4 -6.15 3.98 23.13
C TYR A 4 -7.16 5.05 22.73
N LYS A 5 -7.20 5.38 21.44
CA LYS A 5 -8.20 6.26 20.83
C LYS A 5 -8.88 5.53 19.67
N LEU A 6 -10.19 5.42 19.73
CA LEU A 6 -11.04 4.87 18.68
C LEU A 6 -11.77 6.02 17.99
N THR A 7 -11.41 6.31 16.75
CA THR A 7 -12.10 7.32 15.92
C THR A 7 -13.01 6.63 14.91
N TYR A 8 -14.31 6.93 14.93
CA TYR A 8 -15.26 6.42 13.94
C TYR A 8 -16.39 7.42 13.69
N PHE A 9 -17.29 7.11 12.75
CA PHE A 9 -18.54 7.85 12.63
C PHE A 9 -19.35 7.79 13.92
N ASP A 10 -20.24 8.78 14.14
CA ASP A 10 -21.27 8.70 15.17
C ASP A 10 -22.34 7.64 14.82
N ALA A 11 -21.89 6.39 14.84
CA ALA A 11 -22.62 5.19 14.51
C ALA A 11 -21.95 3.98 15.18
N ARG A 12 -22.71 2.89 15.31
CA ARG A 12 -22.17 1.59 15.73
C ARG A 12 -21.16 1.07 14.70
N GLY A 13 -21.67 0.67 13.52
CA GLY A 13 -20.87 0.20 12.38
C GLY A 13 -19.79 -0.81 12.76
N ALA A 14 -18.65 -0.77 12.05
CA ALA A 14 -17.52 -1.66 12.31
C ALA A 14 -16.83 -1.40 13.66
N ALA A 15 -16.90 -0.16 14.17
CA ALA A 15 -16.27 0.23 15.43
C ALA A 15 -16.95 -0.39 16.66
N GLU A 16 -18.21 -0.83 16.55
CA GLU A 16 -18.96 -1.33 17.70
C GLU A 16 -18.35 -2.58 18.33
N ILE A 17 -17.82 -3.48 17.51
CA ILE A 17 -17.14 -4.69 18.00
C ILE A 17 -15.90 -4.30 18.82
N ILE A 18 -15.18 -3.26 18.39
CA ILE A 18 -13.99 -2.76 19.09
C ILE A 18 -14.38 -2.12 20.43
N ARG A 19 -15.46 -1.33 20.46
CA ARG A 19 -16.00 -0.75 21.70
C ARG A 19 -16.36 -1.82 22.73
N GLN A 20 -17.05 -2.89 22.29
CA GLN A 20 -17.41 -4.01 23.15
C GLN A 20 -16.17 -4.72 23.72
N ILE A 21 -15.11 -4.89 22.93
CA ILE A 21 -13.84 -5.47 23.41
C ILE A 21 -13.23 -4.61 24.51
N PHE A 22 -13.17 -3.28 24.36
CA PHE A 22 -12.65 -2.40 25.40
C PHE A 22 -13.44 -2.51 26.71
N VAL A 23 -14.77 -2.54 26.63
CA VAL A 23 -15.65 -2.69 27.79
C VAL A 23 -15.43 -4.04 28.48
N LEU A 24 -15.40 -5.14 27.72
CA LEU A 24 -15.20 -6.49 28.27
C LEU A 24 -13.81 -6.66 28.92
N ALA A 25 -12.80 -5.95 28.40
CA ALA A 25 -11.45 -5.97 28.95
C ALA A 25 -11.25 -5.02 30.14
N GLY A 26 -12.23 -4.16 30.46
CA GLY A 26 -12.07 -3.09 31.45
C GLY A 26 -10.99 -2.08 31.06
N GLN A 27 -10.72 -1.92 29.77
CA GLN A 27 -9.69 -1.03 29.23
C GLN A 27 -10.29 0.32 28.87
N GLU A 28 -9.81 1.39 29.51
CA GLU A 28 -10.19 2.75 29.16
C GLU A 28 -9.70 3.13 27.75
N TYR A 29 -10.52 3.87 27.02
CA TYR A 29 -10.22 4.37 25.68
C TYR A 29 -10.99 5.68 25.40
N GLU A 30 -10.47 6.51 24.50
CA GLU A 30 -11.15 7.69 23.97
C GLU A 30 -12.04 7.29 22.77
N ASP A 31 -13.37 7.40 22.88
CA ASP A 31 -14.33 7.14 21.79
C ASP A 31 -14.63 8.44 21.03
N VAL A 32 -13.84 8.74 19.99
CA VAL A 32 -14.00 9.92 19.14
C VAL A 32 -15.01 9.63 18.04
N ARG A 33 -16.13 10.36 18.05
CA ARG A 33 -17.22 10.21 17.09
C ARG A 33 -17.30 11.40 16.16
N LEU A 34 -17.17 11.14 14.86
CA LEU A 34 -17.11 12.17 13.83
C LEU A 34 -18.40 12.21 13.00
N SER A 35 -18.80 13.42 12.63
CA SER A 35 -19.82 13.63 11.61
C SER A 35 -19.26 13.27 10.23
N ARG A 36 -20.14 13.08 9.24
CA ARG A 36 -19.70 12.89 7.84
C ARG A 36 -18.94 14.10 7.30
N ASP A 37 -19.22 15.29 7.81
CA ASP A 37 -18.59 16.55 7.39
C ASP A 37 -17.23 16.75 8.07
N ASP A 38 -17.04 16.20 9.27
CA ASP A 38 -15.76 16.25 9.98
C ASP A 38 -14.82 15.12 9.54
N TRP A 39 -15.35 13.97 9.11
CA TRP A 39 -14.54 12.82 8.69
C TRP A 39 -13.40 13.16 7.72
N PRO A 40 -13.60 13.96 6.65
CA PRO A 40 -12.50 14.36 5.76
C PRO A 40 -11.37 15.13 6.46
N LYS A 41 -11.66 15.90 7.53
CA LYS A 41 -10.65 16.65 8.29
C LYS A 41 -9.72 15.75 9.10
N HIS A 42 -10.13 14.50 9.31
CA HIS A 42 -9.40 13.48 10.06
C HIS A 42 -8.79 12.41 9.14
N LYS A 43 -8.99 12.50 7.82
CA LYS A 43 -8.22 11.72 6.86
C LYS A 43 -6.88 12.41 6.66
N ASP A 44 -5.80 11.67 6.86
CA ASP A 44 -4.47 12.14 6.49
C ASP A 44 -4.43 12.42 4.98
N GLY A 45 -3.67 13.43 4.56
CA GLY A 45 -3.66 13.96 3.18
C GLY A 45 -3.07 13.02 2.10
N PHE A 46 -3.10 11.71 2.32
CA PHE A 46 -2.54 10.66 1.46
C PHE A 46 -3.63 9.78 0.82
N ALA A 47 -4.92 10.11 0.99
CA ALA A 47 -6.01 9.35 0.37
C ALA A 47 -6.43 9.90 -1.01
N GLY A 48 -5.94 11.07 -1.43
CA GLY A 48 -6.47 11.81 -2.58
C GLY A 48 -7.14 13.11 -2.13
N LYS A 49 -7.22 14.12 -3.01
CA LYS A 49 -7.69 15.47 -2.65
C LYS A 49 -9.20 15.67 -2.79
N CYS A 50 -9.89 14.75 -3.47
CA CYS A 50 -11.33 14.78 -3.63
C CYS A 50 -11.93 13.37 -3.69
N PRO A 51 -13.26 13.20 -3.51
CA PRO A 51 -13.88 11.88 -3.44
C PRO A 51 -13.60 10.98 -4.65
N PHE A 52 -13.44 11.57 -5.84
CA PHE A 52 -13.11 10.81 -7.04
C PHE A 52 -11.65 10.35 -7.07
N GLU A 53 -10.71 11.20 -6.64
CA GLU A 53 -9.32 10.79 -6.47
C GLU A 53 -9.19 9.69 -5.42
N GLU A 54 -9.92 9.80 -4.30
CA GLU A 54 -9.96 8.73 -3.29
C GLU A 54 -10.40 7.40 -3.89
N ALA A 55 -11.47 7.38 -4.69
CA ALA A 55 -11.93 6.17 -5.35
C ALA A 55 -10.89 5.61 -6.37
N LEU A 56 -10.14 6.48 -7.05
CA LEU A 56 -9.04 6.04 -7.92
C LEU A 56 -7.89 5.41 -7.12
N VAL A 57 -7.49 6.03 -6.01
CA VAL A 57 -6.46 5.49 -5.10
C VAL A 57 -6.90 4.13 -4.56
N ASP A 58 -8.14 3.99 -4.12
CA ASP A 58 -8.73 2.72 -3.67
C ASP A 58 -8.68 1.66 -4.78
N SER A 59 -9.06 2.02 -6.02
CA SER A 59 -9.04 1.09 -7.15
C SER A 59 -7.63 0.55 -7.46
N ILE A 60 -6.60 1.37 -7.28
CA ILE A 60 -5.21 0.97 -7.48
C ILE A 60 -4.75 0.04 -6.36
N ALA A 61 -5.16 0.31 -5.11
CA ALA A 61 -4.86 -0.56 -3.98
C ALA A 61 -5.56 -1.92 -4.09
N ASP A 62 -6.79 -1.96 -4.61
CA ASP A 62 -7.48 -3.22 -4.91
C ASP A 62 -6.78 -3.98 -6.05
N GLN A 63 -6.37 -3.28 -7.13
CA GLN A 63 -5.62 -3.91 -8.22
C GLN A 63 -4.25 -4.44 -7.75
N TYR A 64 -3.59 -3.74 -6.82
CA TYR A 64 -2.38 -4.20 -6.16
C TYR A 64 -2.65 -5.48 -5.35
N LYS A 65 -3.74 -5.52 -4.58
CA LYS A 65 -4.13 -6.70 -3.81
C LYS A 65 -4.40 -7.91 -4.71
N ASP A 66 -5.06 -7.71 -5.84
CA ASP A 66 -5.29 -8.76 -6.83
C ASP A 66 -3.97 -9.29 -7.40
N PHE A 67 -3.03 -8.40 -7.72
CA PHE A 67 -1.69 -8.79 -8.13
C PHE A 67 -0.97 -9.62 -7.05
N ILE A 68 -0.96 -9.16 -5.79
CA ILE A 68 -0.35 -9.91 -4.68
C ILE A 68 -1.02 -11.27 -4.48
N ASN A 69 -2.33 -11.36 -4.62
CA ASN A 69 -3.05 -12.64 -4.56
C ASN A 69 -2.65 -13.58 -5.69
N GLU A 70 -2.49 -13.06 -6.91
CA GLU A 70 -2.05 -13.82 -8.07
C GLU A 70 -0.64 -14.39 -7.88
N VAL A 71 0.31 -13.58 -7.39
CA VAL A 71 1.71 -14.00 -7.20
C VAL A 71 1.98 -14.66 -5.85
N ARG A 72 0.95 -14.82 -5.01
CA ARG A 72 1.07 -15.33 -3.63
C ARG A 72 1.85 -16.65 -3.54
N PRO A 73 1.67 -17.65 -4.40
CA PRO A 73 2.46 -18.88 -4.32
C PRO A 73 3.97 -18.63 -4.45
N CYS A 74 4.37 -17.74 -5.36
CA CYS A 74 5.77 -17.33 -5.53
C CYS A 74 6.29 -16.64 -4.26
N LEU A 75 5.50 -15.75 -3.66
CA LEU A 75 5.88 -15.03 -2.44
C LEU A 75 6.05 -15.96 -1.24
N MET A 76 5.16 -16.94 -1.08
CA MET A 76 5.25 -17.91 0.02
C MET A 76 6.53 -18.75 -0.05
N VAL A 77 6.94 -19.17 -1.26
CA VAL A 77 8.20 -19.88 -1.47
C VAL A 77 9.40 -18.96 -1.23
N LEU A 78 9.36 -17.74 -1.79
CA LEU A 78 10.42 -16.73 -1.61
C LEU A 78 10.68 -16.41 -0.13
N MET A 79 9.62 -16.33 0.68
CA MET A 79 9.70 -16.03 2.10
C MET A 79 10.01 -17.26 2.98
N GLY A 80 10.06 -18.46 2.40
CA GLY A 80 10.33 -19.71 3.12
C GLY A 80 9.13 -20.24 3.91
N PHE A 81 7.92 -19.78 3.61
CA PHE A 81 6.68 -20.27 4.22
C PHE A 81 6.05 -21.45 3.47
N ALA A 82 6.57 -21.79 2.29
CA ALA A 82 6.17 -22.95 1.52
C ALA A 82 7.37 -23.54 0.76
N GLU A 83 7.34 -24.84 0.49
CA GLU A 83 8.26 -25.49 -0.44
C GLU A 83 7.78 -25.29 -1.88
N GLY A 84 8.70 -25.11 -2.81
CA GLY A 84 8.38 -25.00 -4.23
C GLY A 84 9.57 -24.56 -5.09
N ASP A 85 9.38 -24.61 -6.40
CA ASP A 85 10.35 -24.16 -7.40
C ASP A 85 10.18 -22.65 -7.63
N LEU A 86 11.05 -21.86 -7.00
CA LEU A 86 11.00 -20.40 -7.09
C LEU A 86 11.20 -19.90 -8.52
N ASP A 87 12.10 -20.52 -9.30
CA ASP A 87 12.39 -20.10 -10.66
C ASP A 87 11.20 -20.34 -11.58
N LYS A 88 10.54 -21.49 -11.42
CA LYS A 88 9.30 -21.81 -12.14
C LYS A 88 8.18 -20.84 -11.78
N LEU A 89 7.92 -20.64 -10.48
CA LEU A 89 6.86 -19.73 -10.02
C LEU A 89 7.14 -18.27 -10.42
N THR A 90 8.41 -17.88 -10.47
CA THR A 90 8.81 -16.56 -10.96
C THR A 90 8.40 -16.38 -12.42
N LYS A 91 8.73 -17.36 -13.28
CA LYS A 91 8.42 -17.30 -14.72
C LYS A 91 6.94 -17.44 -15.04
N GLU A 92 6.22 -18.30 -14.30
CA GLU A 92 4.82 -18.64 -14.60
C GLU A 92 3.82 -17.71 -13.91
N LEU A 93 4.16 -17.13 -12.76
CA LEU A 93 3.25 -16.29 -11.96
C LEU A 93 3.77 -14.87 -11.79
N LEU A 94 4.99 -14.69 -11.24
CA LEU A 94 5.48 -13.36 -10.89
C LEU A 94 5.63 -12.46 -12.11
N LEU A 95 6.38 -12.89 -13.13
CA LEU A 95 6.65 -12.07 -14.31
C LEU A 95 5.37 -11.76 -15.11
N PRO A 96 4.46 -12.71 -15.39
CA PRO A 96 3.19 -12.40 -16.06
C PRO A 96 2.24 -11.52 -15.22
N GLY A 97 2.16 -11.76 -13.91
CA GLY A 97 1.39 -10.93 -12.99
C GLY A 97 1.93 -9.50 -12.96
N ARG A 98 3.26 -9.37 -12.90
CA ARG A 98 3.97 -8.08 -12.89
C ARG A 98 3.78 -7.34 -14.21
N GLU A 99 3.85 -8.03 -15.35
CA GLU A 99 3.64 -7.43 -16.68
C GLU A 99 2.26 -6.74 -16.76
N LYS A 100 1.22 -7.42 -16.27
CA LYS A 100 -0.15 -6.86 -16.21
C LYS A 100 -0.22 -5.69 -15.23
N PHE A 101 0.24 -5.89 -13.99
CA PHE A 101 0.11 -4.90 -12.94
C PHE A 101 0.90 -3.63 -13.27
N PHE A 102 2.18 -3.75 -13.62
CA PHE A 102 3.00 -2.60 -14.02
C PHE A 102 2.48 -1.98 -15.31
N GLY A 103 1.92 -2.76 -16.24
CA GLY A 103 1.24 -2.24 -17.43
C GLY A 103 0.08 -1.32 -17.11
N PHE A 104 -0.73 -1.63 -16.08
CA PHE A 104 -1.76 -0.72 -15.61
C PHE A 104 -1.18 0.51 -14.91
N MET A 105 -0.19 0.33 -14.02
CA MET A 105 0.42 1.45 -13.29
C MET A 105 1.11 2.44 -14.22
N THR A 106 1.83 1.96 -15.24
CA THR A 106 2.48 2.81 -16.25
C THR A 106 1.46 3.65 -17.02
N LYS A 107 0.21 3.20 -17.22
CA LYS A 107 -0.83 4.06 -17.83
C LYS A 107 -1.17 5.24 -16.92
N PHE A 108 -1.41 4.99 -15.63
CA PHE A 108 -1.61 6.06 -14.65
C PHE A 108 -0.43 7.03 -14.59
N LEU A 109 0.80 6.50 -14.59
CA LEU A 109 2.02 7.31 -14.52
C LEU A 109 2.26 8.14 -15.79
N LYS A 110 1.89 7.64 -16.97
CA LYS A 110 2.00 8.38 -18.24
C LYS A 110 1.00 9.52 -18.35
N ASP A 111 -0.19 9.35 -17.78
CA ASP A 111 -1.20 10.40 -17.72
C ASP A 111 -0.92 11.42 -16.61
N SER A 112 -0.08 11.04 -15.64
CA SER A 112 0.36 11.90 -14.54
C SER A 112 1.37 12.95 -14.96
N LYS A 113 1.14 14.20 -14.55
CA LYS A 113 2.12 15.30 -14.68
C LYS A 113 3.01 15.43 -13.45
N SER A 114 2.67 14.77 -12.35
CA SER A 114 3.36 14.89 -11.07
C SER A 114 4.35 13.75 -10.85
N GLY A 115 4.17 12.62 -11.53
CA GLY A 115 4.90 11.38 -11.28
C GLY A 115 4.37 10.61 -10.07
N TYR A 116 3.22 10.99 -9.51
CA TYR A 116 2.43 10.14 -8.60
C TYR A 116 1.30 9.46 -9.38
N LEU A 117 0.77 8.36 -8.85
CA LEU A 117 -0.26 7.55 -9.50
C LEU A 117 -1.61 8.28 -9.66
N VAL A 118 -1.98 9.11 -8.69
CA VAL A 118 -3.23 9.89 -8.70
C VAL A 118 -2.95 11.32 -8.27
N GLY A 119 -3.45 12.29 -9.04
CA GLY A 119 -3.31 13.70 -8.72
C GLY A 119 -1.87 14.21 -8.76
N ASP A 120 -1.55 15.15 -7.87
CA ASP A 120 -0.28 15.88 -7.81
C ASP A 120 0.48 15.73 -6.48
N SER A 121 0.00 14.86 -5.58
CA SER A 121 0.59 14.62 -4.27
C SER A 121 0.68 13.13 -3.95
N LEU A 122 1.58 12.78 -3.02
CA LEU A 122 1.75 11.42 -2.54
C LEU A 122 0.44 10.86 -1.97
N THR A 123 0.10 9.64 -2.36
CA THR A 123 -1.01 8.86 -1.80
C THR A 123 -0.54 7.51 -1.26
N PHE A 124 -1.38 6.79 -0.53
CA PHE A 124 -1.02 5.45 -0.06
C PHE A 124 -0.87 4.42 -1.20
N ALA A 125 -1.52 4.64 -2.36
CA ALA A 125 -1.30 3.82 -3.55
C ALA A 125 0.14 3.92 -4.06
N ASP A 126 0.75 5.11 -3.98
CA ASP A 126 2.16 5.29 -4.35
C ASP A 126 3.10 4.49 -3.43
N LEU A 127 2.78 4.41 -2.14
CA LEU A 127 3.56 3.63 -1.18
C LEU A 127 3.50 2.13 -1.47
N TYR A 128 2.33 1.60 -1.85
CA TYR A 128 2.19 0.20 -2.24
C TYR A 128 3.06 -0.16 -3.44
N LEU A 129 3.00 0.64 -4.51
CA LEU A 129 3.79 0.39 -5.70
C LEU A 129 5.30 0.53 -5.42
N ALA A 130 5.71 1.63 -4.80
CA ALA A 130 7.12 1.94 -4.58
C ALA A 130 7.84 0.99 -3.60
N GLU A 131 7.16 0.55 -2.53
CA GLU A 131 7.76 -0.42 -1.61
C GLU A 131 7.87 -1.80 -2.28
N THR A 132 6.78 -2.27 -2.90
CA THR A 132 6.76 -3.60 -3.50
C THR A 132 7.75 -3.73 -4.64
N SER A 133 7.80 -2.75 -5.54
CA SER A 133 8.74 -2.78 -6.67
C SER A 133 10.19 -2.72 -6.21
N ALA A 134 10.50 -1.89 -5.20
CA ALA A 134 11.85 -1.79 -4.63
C ALA A 134 12.27 -3.08 -3.91
N GLU A 135 11.39 -3.69 -3.12
CA GLU A 135 11.70 -4.96 -2.45
C GLU A 135 11.85 -6.11 -3.46
N PHE A 136 11.02 -6.16 -4.50
CA PHE A 136 11.22 -7.12 -5.58
C PHE A 136 12.54 -6.88 -6.32
N ALA A 137 12.96 -5.63 -6.54
CA ALA A 137 14.21 -5.35 -7.24
C ALA A 137 15.44 -5.89 -6.51
N LYS A 138 15.41 -5.97 -5.16
CA LYS A 138 16.48 -6.60 -4.37
C LYS A 138 16.63 -8.10 -4.65
N LYS A 139 15.55 -8.78 -5.02
CA LYS A 139 15.52 -10.23 -5.27
C LYS A 139 15.54 -10.59 -6.75
N PHE A 140 14.94 -9.74 -7.56
CA PHE A 140 14.76 -9.89 -9.00
C PHE A 140 15.25 -8.60 -9.67
N PRO A 141 16.55 -8.48 -9.98
CA PRO A 141 17.12 -7.26 -10.54
C PRO A 141 16.46 -6.79 -11.85
N THR A 142 15.85 -7.72 -12.59
CA THR A 142 15.15 -7.46 -13.86
C THR A 142 13.66 -7.12 -13.67
N ILE A 143 13.19 -6.90 -12.43
CA ILE A 143 11.77 -6.57 -12.16
C ILE A 143 11.34 -5.23 -12.75
N TYR A 144 12.27 -4.41 -13.26
CA TYR A 144 11.96 -3.15 -13.94
C TYR A 144 12.06 -3.21 -15.46
N ASP A 145 12.58 -4.30 -16.03
CA ASP A 145 12.75 -4.45 -17.48
C ASP A 145 11.42 -4.17 -18.20
N GLY A 146 11.41 -3.18 -19.10
CA GLY A 146 10.22 -2.75 -19.85
C GLY A 146 9.32 -1.70 -19.18
N PHE A 147 9.60 -1.30 -17.93
CA PHE A 147 8.75 -0.39 -17.15
C PHE A 147 9.56 0.70 -16.41
N PRO A 148 10.31 1.54 -17.16
CA PRO A 148 11.15 2.59 -16.57
C PRO A 148 10.33 3.63 -15.79
N GLU A 149 9.05 3.83 -16.12
CA GLU A 149 8.18 4.74 -15.38
C GLU A 149 7.94 4.26 -13.95
N VAL A 150 7.85 2.94 -13.73
CA VAL A 150 7.64 2.36 -12.40
C VAL A 150 8.92 2.44 -11.56
N GLU A 151 10.08 2.27 -12.18
CA GLU A 151 11.37 2.48 -11.51
C GLU A 151 11.53 3.94 -11.06
N ALA A 152 11.30 4.89 -11.97
CA ALA A 152 11.36 6.32 -11.67
C ALA A 152 10.34 6.74 -10.60
N HIS A 153 9.14 6.16 -10.61
CA HIS A 153 8.13 6.35 -9.56
C HIS A 153 8.63 5.88 -8.20
N ALA A 154 9.20 4.67 -8.12
CA ALA A 154 9.72 4.12 -6.88
C ALA A 154 10.84 5.00 -6.29
N GLU A 155 11.78 5.45 -7.13
CA GLU A 155 12.82 6.40 -6.73
C GLU A 155 12.24 7.71 -6.21
N LYS A 156 11.30 8.31 -6.96
CA LYS A 156 10.64 9.56 -6.58
C LYS A 156 9.99 9.44 -5.21
N VAL A 157 9.15 8.42 -5.00
CA VAL A 157 8.41 8.21 -3.74
C VAL A 157 9.40 8.02 -2.58
N ARG A 158 10.39 7.14 -2.76
CA ARG A 158 11.38 6.80 -1.72
C ARG A 158 12.38 7.94 -1.45
N SER A 159 12.48 8.92 -2.34
CA SER A 159 13.29 10.14 -2.13
C SER A 159 12.64 11.17 -1.21
N ASN A 160 11.35 11.02 -0.87
CA ASN A 160 10.67 11.89 0.09
C ASN A 160 11.47 11.95 1.40
N PRO A 161 11.82 13.13 1.95
CA PRO A 161 12.73 13.22 3.09
C PRO A 161 12.31 12.43 4.33
N ALA A 162 11.01 12.41 4.65
CA ALA A 162 10.50 11.67 5.80
C ALA A 162 10.56 10.16 5.57
N LEU A 163 10.18 9.71 4.37
CA LEU A 163 10.21 8.30 3.99
C LEU A 163 11.64 7.78 3.85
N LYS A 164 12.54 8.55 3.23
CA LYS A 164 13.96 8.23 3.10
C LYS A 164 14.60 8.04 4.47
N LYS A 165 14.36 8.98 5.40
CA LYS A 165 14.85 8.87 6.77
C LYS A 165 14.34 7.60 7.45
N TRP A 166 13.07 7.24 7.25
CA TRP A 166 12.52 6.00 7.77
C TRP A 166 13.21 4.77 7.18
N ILE A 167 13.39 4.72 5.86
CA ILE A 167 14.06 3.61 5.15
C ILE A 167 15.50 3.43 5.64
N GLU A 168 16.22 4.52 5.95
CA GLU A 168 17.59 4.46 6.46
C GLU A 168 17.70 3.91 7.90
N ILE A 169 16.66 4.05 8.72
CA ILE A 169 16.69 3.66 10.15
C ILE A 169 15.86 2.42 10.47
N ARG A 170 15.01 1.95 9.55
CA ARG A 170 14.16 0.78 9.78
C ARG A 170 15.02 -0.48 9.92
N PRO A 171 14.60 -1.48 10.72
CA PRO A 171 15.31 -2.76 10.78
C PRO A 171 15.38 -3.44 9.42
N GLU A 172 16.54 -3.99 9.09
CA GLU A 172 16.71 -4.83 7.89
C GLU A 172 16.07 -6.21 8.11
N THR A 173 15.14 -6.58 7.23
CA THR A 173 14.40 -7.84 7.27
C THR A 173 14.58 -8.61 5.96
N LYS A 174 14.21 -9.89 5.93
CA LYS A 174 14.33 -10.72 4.72
C LYS A 174 13.31 -10.36 3.63
N PHE A 175 12.18 -9.77 4.05
CA PHE A 175 11.03 -9.30 3.29
C PHE A 175 10.29 -8.26 4.15
#